data_AF-A0A7C7Z128-F1
#
_entry.id   AF-A0A7C7Z128-F1
#
_cell.length_a   1.000
_cell.length_b   1.000
_cell.length_c   1.000
_cell.angle_alpha   90.00
_cell.angle_beta   90.00
_cell.angle_gamma   90.00
#
_symmetry.space_group_name_H-M   'P 1'
#
loop_
_entity.id
_entity.type
_entity.pdbx_description
1 polymer ?
#
loop_
_entity_poly.entity_id
_entity_poly.type
_entity_poly.pdbx_seq_one_letter_code
_entity_poly.pdbx_strand_id
1 'polypeptide(L)'
;GGYWAWDPVETASLLPWLGLLLLLHLRVTPGGKNSGFVLPLAILPGWFSIHATMVTRANGVWASVHAFVSEDVGAQSDSAILRIMDLQNSGVSGTEVITYLISLVVILAITVSVMLTRQAKIDCVDNLQFANRFSLWMILFLPLSWLISVDMFGAESSLVEKLPTFMLLIAAAAPLLAIMLPPNPAGSKLFANREKSISMAAIILLSLYIDEPLVATLLIILMLLKASSDKESEMVWTVAGIVVILTSVYAYLIDVYVAATGLLIFIWPLLVQDVEDGEEQTLKERLMELSIRKTQIRLSLFAPIVIGGTFFSLTWMLLIASVDGTSLAMHEMFGAPLILLIASALATYSWKDTVPEKMVPLLLFGFILIGIVVGVFLDIPILGDSNSQFSDTINRGEVAWLLLPILIVAIPSLIRLAYDLYQRTAKGYSPAKMRSALAHTAHVGILLLLVGHIFTTTLIDRTDPAHQVVLVRGQQVSHEGLQLTFDDWTVLSPDDAEFEERFSVGDGFLGAKIDIYDEQGNFLDSVNPGMLRFDGSNSFPRSEVDRYTSLSGDTVFIFDWSQTQALGNASGIMDIESGEVGLDRVRLTVYHLSGSHLVWAGWLIIVLSTLGIATTSFQRPSKPISPI
;
A
#
# COMPACT_ATOMS: atom_id res chain seq x y z
N GLY A 1 9.01 7.18 -3.80
CA GLY A 1 7.78 7.46 -4.52
C GLY A 1 7.06 8.57 -3.82
N GLY A 2 6.60 9.59 -4.52
CA GLY A 2 5.90 10.71 -3.89
C GLY A 2 6.14 12.08 -4.50
N TYR A 3 6.87 12.18 -5.61
CA TYR A 3 6.82 13.39 -6.43
C TYR A 3 5.84 13.21 -7.60
N TRP A 4 6.07 12.17 -8.41
CA TRP A 4 5.09 11.62 -9.33
C TRP A 4 4.03 10.88 -8.53
N ALA A 5 2.75 11.03 -8.90
CA ALA A 5 1.63 10.37 -8.26
C ALA A 5 1.91 8.87 -7.99
N TRP A 6 1.29 8.30 -6.95
CA TRP A 6 1.37 6.87 -6.63
C TRP A 6 0.90 6.03 -7.81
N ASP A 7 1.84 5.76 -8.72
CA ASP A 7 1.68 4.91 -9.87
C ASP A 7 1.36 3.48 -9.41
N PRO A 8 0.47 2.73 -10.11
CA PRO A 8 0.23 1.31 -9.90
C PRO A 8 1.47 0.49 -9.51
N VAL A 9 2.63 0.74 -10.13
CA VAL A 9 3.89 0.07 -9.81
C VAL A 9 4.37 0.36 -8.38
N GLU A 10 4.37 1.62 -7.96
CA GLU A 10 4.78 2.01 -6.61
C GLU A 10 3.83 1.40 -5.58
N THR A 11 2.52 1.43 -5.85
CA THR A 11 1.48 0.84 -5.01
C THR A 11 1.65 -0.67 -4.87
N ALA A 12 1.92 -1.38 -5.96
CA ALA A 12 2.19 -2.81 -5.93
C ALA A 12 3.43 -3.14 -5.10
N SER A 13 4.48 -2.31 -5.19
CA SER A 13 5.72 -2.49 -4.42
C SER A 13 5.56 -2.26 -2.91
N LEU A 14 4.50 -1.57 -2.47
CA LEU A 14 4.18 -1.35 -1.05
C LEU A 14 3.55 -2.58 -0.38
N LEU A 15 2.75 -3.36 -1.12
CA LEU A 15 1.98 -4.50 -0.58
C LEU A 15 2.85 -5.55 0.17
N PRO A 16 4.04 -5.96 -0.32
CA PRO A 16 4.92 -6.86 0.42
C PRO A 16 5.27 -6.35 1.83
N TRP A 17 5.52 -5.04 1.96
CA TRP A 17 5.87 -4.40 3.22
C TRP A 17 4.70 -4.39 4.20
N LEU A 18 3.49 -4.12 3.71
CA LEU A 18 2.27 -4.21 4.51
C LEU A 18 2.02 -5.66 4.97
N GLY A 19 2.25 -6.65 4.11
CA GLY A 19 2.21 -8.07 4.49
C GLY A 19 3.19 -8.41 5.61
N LEU A 20 4.42 -7.89 5.54
CA LEU A 20 5.43 -8.07 6.58
C LEU A 20 5.03 -7.38 7.89
N LEU A 21 4.46 -6.17 7.82
CA LEU A 21 3.94 -5.44 8.98
C LEU A 21 2.89 -6.28 9.72
N LEU A 22 1.94 -6.88 8.99
CA LEU A 22 0.91 -7.74 9.56
C LEU A 22 1.52 -8.95 10.27
N LEU A 23 2.47 -9.63 9.64
CA LEU A 23 3.16 -10.77 10.26
C LEU A 23 3.87 -10.38 11.56
N LEU A 24 4.60 -9.26 11.54
CA LEU A 24 5.37 -8.79 12.70
C LEU A 24 4.45 -8.46 13.88
N HIS A 25 3.34 -7.77 13.62
CA HIS A 25 2.40 -7.40 14.66
C HIS A 25 1.58 -8.58 15.16
N LEU A 26 1.29 -9.59 14.32
CA LEU A 26 0.54 -10.78 14.73
C LEU A 26 1.30 -11.50 15.83
N ARG A 27 2.64 -11.57 15.74
CA ARG A 27 3.46 -12.24 16.75
C ARG A 27 3.47 -11.55 18.12
N VAL A 28 3.03 -10.31 18.19
CA VAL A 28 2.96 -9.50 19.42
C VAL A 28 1.56 -9.54 20.03
N THR A 29 0.52 -9.92 19.27
CA THR A 29 -0.84 -10.04 19.81
C THR A 29 -0.97 -11.22 20.79
N PRO A 30 -1.92 -11.15 21.74
CA PRO A 30 -2.23 -12.28 22.62
C PRO A 30 -2.54 -13.56 21.82
N GLY A 31 -1.77 -14.63 22.04
CA GLY A 31 -1.92 -15.91 21.34
C GLY A 31 -1.37 -15.94 19.90
N GLY A 32 -0.91 -14.81 19.37
CA GLY A 32 -0.57 -14.68 17.95
C GLY A 32 0.66 -15.48 17.49
N LYS A 33 1.60 -15.81 18.38
CA LYS A 33 2.78 -16.63 18.03
C LYS A 33 2.43 -18.07 17.62
N ASN A 34 1.39 -18.63 18.21
CA ASN A 34 0.91 -19.99 17.94
C ASN A 34 -0.32 -19.97 17.02
N SER A 35 -0.63 -18.82 16.44
CA SER A 35 -1.79 -18.65 15.58
C SER A 35 -1.59 -19.40 14.26
N GLY A 36 -2.63 -20.11 13.81
CA GLY A 36 -2.67 -20.72 12.48
C GLY A 36 -2.49 -19.72 11.33
N PHE A 37 -2.67 -18.41 11.61
CA PHE A 37 -2.51 -17.31 10.66
C PHE A 37 -1.04 -16.88 10.46
N VAL A 38 -0.08 -17.39 11.24
CA VAL A 38 1.34 -17.08 11.02
C VAL A 38 1.82 -17.59 9.66
N LEU A 39 1.37 -18.77 9.23
CA LEU A 39 1.76 -19.37 7.95
C LEU A 39 1.32 -18.51 6.75
N PRO A 40 0.03 -18.19 6.55
CA PRO A 40 -0.39 -17.39 5.40
C PRO A 40 0.25 -15.99 5.42
N LEU A 41 0.31 -15.31 6.58
CA LEU A 41 0.95 -14.00 6.67
C LEU A 41 2.47 -14.03 6.38
N ALA A 42 3.14 -15.17 6.58
CA ALA A 42 4.55 -15.32 6.22
C ALA A 42 4.77 -15.54 4.72
N ILE A 43 3.76 -16.05 4.01
CA ILE A 43 3.79 -16.25 2.55
C ILE A 43 3.43 -14.95 1.82
N LEU A 44 2.55 -14.12 2.39
CA LEU A 44 2.06 -12.88 1.77
C LEU A 44 3.18 -11.97 1.21
N PRO A 45 4.27 -11.65 1.92
CA PRO A 45 5.31 -10.79 1.36
C PRO A 45 5.88 -11.33 0.06
N GLY A 46 6.19 -12.63 0.00
CA GLY A 46 6.70 -13.26 -1.22
C GLY A 46 5.68 -13.32 -2.35
N TRP A 47 4.41 -13.60 -2.02
CA TRP A 47 3.31 -13.58 -2.99
C TRP A 47 3.15 -12.18 -3.61
N PHE A 48 3.11 -11.15 -2.76
CA PHE A 48 2.97 -9.77 -3.23
C PHE A 48 4.23 -9.23 -3.91
N SER A 49 5.42 -9.77 -3.63
CA SER A 49 6.62 -9.45 -4.40
C SER A 49 6.52 -9.98 -5.84
N ILE A 50 6.05 -11.21 -6.03
CA ILE A 50 5.78 -11.76 -7.37
C ILE A 50 4.67 -10.95 -8.06
N HIS A 51 3.63 -10.57 -7.32
CA HIS A 51 2.56 -9.70 -7.84
C HIS A 51 3.10 -8.34 -8.30
N ALA A 52 3.96 -7.70 -7.50
CA ALA A 52 4.58 -6.44 -7.87
C ALA A 52 5.46 -6.57 -9.13
N THR A 53 6.24 -7.65 -9.25
CA THR A 53 7.00 -7.95 -10.48
C THR A 53 6.08 -8.20 -11.68
N MET A 54 4.96 -8.90 -11.49
CA MET A 54 3.98 -9.08 -12.56
C MET A 54 3.40 -7.74 -13.00
N VAL A 55 3.01 -6.86 -12.07
CA VAL A 55 2.48 -5.51 -12.36
C VAL A 55 3.49 -4.67 -13.13
N THR A 56 4.78 -4.69 -12.76
CA THR A 56 5.82 -3.92 -13.47
C THR A 56 6.13 -4.44 -14.87
N ARG A 57 5.89 -5.74 -15.12
CA ARG A 57 6.18 -6.40 -16.40
C ARG A 57 4.95 -6.50 -17.30
N ALA A 58 3.75 -6.32 -16.76
CA ALA A 58 2.47 -6.31 -17.47
C ALA A 58 2.28 -4.97 -18.20
N ASN A 59 3.13 -4.74 -19.21
CA ASN A 59 3.16 -3.53 -20.04
C ASN A 59 1.77 -3.23 -20.62
N GLY A 60 1.30 -1.99 -20.44
CA GLY A 60 0.01 -1.53 -20.99
C GLY A 60 -1.24 -1.99 -20.22
N VAL A 61 -1.12 -2.84 -19.18
CA VAL A 61 -2.27 -3.24 -18.34
C VAL A 61 -2.66 -2.11 -17.39
N TRP A 62 -1.67 -1.41 -16.81
CA TRP A 62 -1.87 -0.27 -15.94
C TRP A 62 -1.23 0.98 -16.54
N ALA A 63 -1.90 2.14 -16.41
CA ALA A 63 -1.33 3.43 -16.72
C ALA A 63 -0.22 3.80 -15.72
N SER A 64 1.04 3.60 -16.12
CA SER A 64 2.21 3.68 -15.25
C SER A 64 3.38 4.38 -15.94
N VAL A 65 4.09 5.26 -15.22
CA VAL A 65 5.34 5.89 -15.68
C VAL A 65 6.55 4.97 -15.50
N HIS A 66 6.38 3.89 -14.73
CA HIS A 66 7.39 2.86 -14.48
C HIS A 66 7.17 1.58 -15.30
N ALA A 67 6.07 1.46 -16.05
CA ALA A 67 5.86 0.33 -16.97
C ALA A 67 6.80 0.43 -18.18
N PHE A 68 7.30 -0.71 -18.65
CA PHE A 68 8.10 -0.74 -19.88
C PHE A 68 7.15 -0.58 -21.08
N VAL A 69 7.46 0.32 -22.00
CA VAL A 69 6.58 0.63 -23.15
C VAL A 69 6.76 -0.42 -24.25
N SER A 70 5.67 -0.93 -24.80
CA SER A 70 5.61 -1.55 -26.14
C SER A 70 4.37 -1.05 -26.88
N GLU A 71 4.46 -0.91 -28.20
CA GLU A 71 3.41 -0.37 -29.05
C GLU A 71 2.09 -1.18 -28.98
N ASP A 72 0.97 -0.44 -28.95
CA ASP A 72 -0.42 -0.86 -29.16
C ASP A 72 -0.89 -2.15 -28.48
N VAL A 73 -1.28 -2.06 -27.20
CA VAL A 73 -2.30 -2.95 -26.64
C VAL A 73 -3.64 -2.22 -26.72
N GLY A 74 -4.36 -2.47 -27.81
CA GLY A 74 -5.71 -1.95 -28.02
C GLY A 74 -6.67 -2.35 -26.89
N ALA A 75 -7.62 -1.47 -26.59
CA ALA A 75 -8.61 -1.62 -25.52
C ALA A 75 -9.25 -3.02 -25.47
N GLN A 76 -8.93 -3.78 -24.43
CA GLN A 76 -9.44 -5.14 -24.21
C GLN A 76 -9.74 -5.29 -22.71
N SER A 77 -11.03 -5.23 -22.33
CA SER A 77 -11.55 -5.39 -20.96
C SER A 77 -11.29 -4.26 -19.94
N ASP A 78 -12.30 -3.95 -19.12
CA ASP A 78 -12.19 -3.01 -17.98
C ASP A 78 -11.48 -3.65 -16.77
N SER A 79 -11.46 -4.99 -16.69
CA SER A 79 -10.78 -5.72 -15.60
C SER A 79 -9.28 -5.89 -15.82
N ALA A 80 -8.50 -5.55 -14.79
CA ALA A 80 -7.04 -5.70 -14.78
C ALA A 80 -6.59 -7.15 -15.03
N ILE A 81 -7.28 -8.13 -14.45
CA ILE A 81 -6.90 -9.55 -14.61
C ILE A 81 -7.19 -10.03 -16.03
N LEU A 82 -8.31 -9.61 -16.62
CA LEU A 82 -8.64 -9.99 -17.99
C LEU A 82 -7.65 -9.36 -18.97
N ARG A 83 -7.26 -8.08 -18.78
CA ARG A 83 -6.16 -7.44 -19.53
C ARG A 83 -4.85 -8.24 -19.45
N ILE A 84 -4.52 -8.78 -18.26
CA ILE A 84 -3.35 -9.66 -18.10
C ILE A 84 -3.50 -10.96 -18.89
N MET A 85 -4.68 -11.58 -18.86
CA MET A 85 -4.93 -12.83 -19.58
C MET A 85 -4.83 -12.62 -21.10
N ASP A 86 -5.25 -11.45 -21.59
CA ASP A 86 -5.18 -11.06 -23.01
C ASP A 86 -3.73 -10.85 -23.49
N LEU A 87 -2.76 -10.64 -22.59
CA LEU A 87 -1.34 -10.61 -22.95
C LEU A 87 -0.78 -11.98 -23.39
N GLN A 88 -1.52 -13.08 -23.20
CA GLN A 88 -1.10 -14.39 -23.67
C GLN A 88 -0.94 -14.38 -25.21
N ASN A 89 0.16 -14.94 -25.73
CA ASN A 89 0.56 -14.87 -27.15
C ASN A 89 1.14 -13.52 -27.63
N SER A 90 1.47 -12.57 -26.74
CA SER A 90 2.23 -11.36 -27.08
C SER A 90 3.76 -11.57 -27.17
N GLY A 91 4.20 -12.82 -27.23
CA GLY A 91 5.62 -13.20 -27.27
C GLY A 91 6.19 -13.54 -25.90
N VAL A 92 7.51 -13.35 -25.76
CA VAL A 92 8.25 -13.69 -24.53
C VAL A 92 7.72 -12.93 -23.31
N SER A 93 7.39 -11.65 -23.47
CA SER A 93 6.81 -10.79 -22.43
C SER A 93 5.46 -11.32 -21.94
N GLY A 94 4.56 -11.68 -22.85
CA GLY A 94 3.27 -12.29 -22.50
C GLY A 94 3.43 -13.61 -21.75
N THR A 95 4.31 -14.50 -22.24
CA THR A 95 4.62 -15.77 -21.58
C THR A 95 5.19 -15.56 -20.17
N GLU A 96 6.06 -14.57 -19.98
CA GLU A 96 6.60 -14.20 -18.67
C GLU A 96 5.50 -13.75 -17.70
N VAL A 97 4.63 -12.83 -18.12
CA VAL A 97 3.54 -12.30 -17.29
C VAL A 97 2.55 -13.40 -16.89
N ILE A 98 2.15 -14.26 -17.82
CA ILE A 98 1.26 -15.40 -17.52
C ILE A 98 1.95 -16.41 -16.57
N THR A 99 3.27 -16.59 -16.67
CA THR A 99 4.01 -17.43 -15.73
C THR A 99 3.98 -16.88 -14.30
N TYR A 100 4.06 -15.55 -14.13
CA TYR A 100 3.85 -14.93 -12.82
C TYR A 100 2.42 -15.14 -12.30
N LEU A 101 1.41 -14.96 -13.16
CA LEU A 101 0.01 -15.20 -12.78
C LEU A 101 -0.22 -16.65 -12.33
N ILE A 102 0.31 -17.63 -13.07
CA ILE A 102 0.29 -19.06 -12.68
C ILE A 102 0.98 -19.25 -11.33
N SER A 103 2.15 -18.66 -11.13
CA SER A 103 2.89 -18.76 -9.86
C SER A 103 2.08 -18.24 -8.67
N LEU A 104 1.39 -17.10 -8.85
CA LEU A 104 0.52 -16.52 -7.82
C LEU A 104 -0.66 -17.46 -7.50
N VAL A 105 -1.31 -18.04 -8.51
CA VAL A 105 -2.41 -19.00 -8.34
C VAL A 105 -1.93 -20.27 -7.64
N VAL A 106 -0.79 -20.84 -8.03
CA VAL A 106 -0.21 -22.05 -7.41
C VAL A 106 0.07 -21.80 -5.93
N ILE A 107 0.74 -20.70 -5.58
CA ILE A 107 1.08 -20.38 -4.18
C ILE A 107 -0.20 -20.17 -3.37
N LEU A 108 -1.19 -19.45 -3.92
CA LEU A 108 -2.47 -19.22 -3.26
C LEU A 108 -3.25 -20.53 -3.05
N ALA A 109 -3.39 -21.34 -4.10
CA ALA A 109 -4.12 -22.61 -4.05
C ALA A 109 -3.51 -23.58 -3.03
N ILE A 110 -2.17 -23.73 -3.03
CA ILE A 110 -1.47 -24.56 -2.04
C ILE A 110 -1.69 -23.98 -0.63
N THR A 111 -1.54 -22.67 -0.43
CA THR A 111 -1.69 -22.05 0.89
C THR A 111 -3.10 -22.24 1.44
N VAL A 112 -4.13 -21.94 0.64
CA VAL A 112 -5.53 -22.14 1.00
C VAL A 112 -5.81 -23.60 1.27
N SER A 113 -5.33 -24.53 0.43
CA SER A 113 -5.52 -25.97 0.64
C SER A 113 -4.94 -26.46 1.98
N VAL A 114 -3.77 -25.96 2.38
CA VAL A 114 -3.14 -26.25 3.67
C VAL A 114 -3.93 -25.63 4.82
N MET A 115 -4.47 -24.41 4.67
CA MET A 115 -5.32 -23.81 5.70
C MET A 115 -6.61 -24.59 5.90
N LEU A 116 -7.28 -24.98 4.81
CA LEU A 116 -8.52 -25.76 4.84
C LEU A 116 -8.32 -27.10 5.56
N THR A 117 -7.27 -27.84 5.22
CA THR A 117 -6.97 -29.13 5.84
C THR A 117 -6.65 -29.00 7.33
N ARG A 118 -5.91 -27.96 7.73
CA ARG A 118 -5.60 -27.67 9.13
C ARG A 118 -6.84 -27.27 9.93
N GLN A 119 -7.69 -26.40 9.39
CA GLN A 119 -8.89 -25.93 10.07
C GLN A 119 -9.96 -27.04 10.18
N ALA A 120 -10.18 -27.79 9.09
CA ALA A 120 -11.15 -28.89 9.07
C ALA A 120 -10.65 -30.20 9.70
N LYS A 121 -9.42 -30.21 10.26
CA LYS A 121 -8.77 -31.37 10.89
C LYS A 121 -8.86 -32.62 10.01
N ILE A 122 -8.35 -32.49 8.79
CA ILE A 122 -8.33 -33.55 7.78
C ILE A 122 -6.93 -34.16 7.77
N ASP A 123 -6.84 -35.43 8.16
CA ASP A 123 -5.58 -36.17 8.13
C ASP A 123 -5.20 -36.53 6.67
N CYS A 124 -3.91 -36.39 6.37
CA CYS A 124 -3.19 -36.68 5.13
C CYS A 124 -4.03 -37.19 3.94
N VAL A 125 -4.15 -36.36 2.90
CA VAL A 125 -4.74 -36.74 1.62
C VAL A 125 -3.62 -36.98 0.63
N ASP A 126 -3.34 -38.24 0.25
CA ASP A 126 -2.31 -38.56 -0.75
C ASP A 126 -2.54 -37.81 -2.08
N ASN A 127 -3.81 -37.60 -2.44
CA ASN A 127 -4.20 -36.81 -3.61
C ASN A 127 -3.76 -35.33 -3.51
N LEU A 128 -3.68 -34.77 -2.30
CA LEU A 128 -3.25 -33.38 -2.10
C LEU A 128 -1.74 -33.23 -2.29
N GLN A 129 -0.93 -34.20 -1.86
CA GLN A 129 0.51 -34.16 -2.12
C GLN A 129 0.79 -34.23 -3.62
N PHE A 130 0.09 -35.10 -4.34
CA PHE A 130 0.18 -35.16 -5.80
C PHE A 130 -0.27 -33.85 -6.45
N ALA A 131 -1.42 -33.30 -6.08
CA ALA A 131 -1.94 -32.05 -6.62
C ALA A 131 -1.03 -30.84 -6.35
N ASN A 132 -0.41 -30.79 -5.17
CA ASN A 132 0.58 -29.77 -4.82
C ASN A 132 1.81 -29.87 -5.73
N ARG A 133 2.36 -31.08 -5.94
CA ARG A 133 3.48 -31.30 -6.85
C ARG A 133 3.12 -30.97 -8.29
N PHE A 134 1.94 -31.38 -8.76
CA PHE A 134 1.43 -31.05 -10.09
C PHE A 134 1.33 -29.53 -10.30
N SER A 135 0.79 -28.79 -9.33
CA SER A 135 0.69 -27.34 -9.43
C SER A 135 2.04 -26.65 -9.41
N LEU A 136 3.00 -27.13 -8.63
CA LEU A 136 4.38 -26.63 -8.68
C LEU A 136 5.02 -26.84 -10.05
N TRP A 137 4.73 -27.96 -10.73
CA TRP A 137 5.17 -28.18 -12.11
C TRP A 137 4.54 -27.21 -13.11
N MET A 138 3.32 -26.73 -12.87
CA MET A 138 2.67 -25.75 -13.74
C MET A 138 3.45 -24.44 -13.87
N ILE A 139 4.22 -24.05 -12.83
CA ILE A 139 5.09 -22.85 -12.87
C ILE A 139 6.14 -22.97 -13.98
N LEU A 140 6.71 -24.16 -14.16
CA LEU A 140 7.74 -24.41 -15.17
C LEU A 140 7.14 -24.81 -16.53
N PHE A 141 5.86 -25.16 -16.57
CA PHE A 141 5.25 -25.77 -17.75
C PHE A 141 5.23 -24.82 -18.95
N LEU A 142 4.80 -23.57 -18.75
CA LEU A 142 4.76 -22.56 -19.80
C LEU A 142 6.17 -22.17 -20.30
N PRO A 143 7.11 -21.72 -19.45
CA PRO A 143 8.45 -21.32 -19.93
C PRO A 143 9.24 -22.48 -20.55
N LEU A 144 9.09 -23.71 -20.02
CA LEU A 144 9.75 -24.88 -20.61
C LEU A 144 9.16 -25.24 -21.97
N SER A 145 7.83 -25.12 -22.13
CA SER A 145 7.18 -25.36 -23.41
C SER A 145 7.60 -24.35 -24.48
N TRP A 146 7.82 -23.09 -24.08
CA TRP A 146 8.36 -22.04 -24.95
C TRP A 146 9.80 -22.35 -25.35
N LEU A 147 10.69 -22.60 -24.38
CA LEU A 147 12.09 -22.95 -24.62
C LEU A 147 12.22 -24.12 -25.60
N ILE A 148 11.41 -25.16 -25.43
CA ILE A 148 11.44 -26.32 -26.32
C ILE A 148 10.89 -25.94 -27.70
N SER A 149 9.67 -25.41 -27.78
CA SER A 149 8.99 -25.25 -29.07
C SER A 149 9.62 -24.15 -29.92
N VAL A 150 9.87 -22.99 -29.31
CA VAL A 150 10.34 -21.78 -29.99
C VAL A 150 11.86 -21.80 -30.11
N ASP A 151 12.58 -21.88 -28.98
CA ASP A 151 14.04 -21.70 -29.01
C ASP A 151 14.77 -22.93 -29.57
N MET A 152 14.29 -24.16 -29.31
CA MET A 152 14.95 -25.38 -29.81
C MET A 152 14.43 -25.85 -31.18
N PHE A 153 13.11 -25.73 -31.43
CA PHE A 153 12.48 -26.24 -32.66
C PHE A 153 12.08 -25.16 -33.67
N GLY A 154 12.27 -23.87 -33.34
CA GLY A 154 11.98 -22.76 -34.25
C GLY A 154 10.50 -22.57 -34.55
N ALA A 155 9.60 -23.02 -33.68
CA ALA A 155 8.17 -22.77 -33.84
C ALA A 155 7.83 -21.30 -33.53
N GLU A 156 6.77 -20.78 -34.15
CA GLU A 156 6.32 -19.40 -33.91
C GLU A 156 5.70 -19.19 -32.52
N SER A 157 5.15 -20.25 -31.91
CA SER A 157 4.52 -20.23 -30.57
C SER A 157 4.50 -21.63 -29.96
N SER A 158 4.37 -21.71 -28.64
CA SER A 158 4.22 -23.01 -27.97
C SER A 158 2.77 -23.52 -28.03
N LEU A 159 2.58 -24.85 -28.05
CA LEU A 159 1.22 -25.43 -28.00
C LEU A 159 0.49 -25.12 -26.68
N VAL A 160 1.25 -24.97 -25.59
CA VAL A 160 0.70 -24.69 -24.26
C VAL A 160 0.18 -23.25 -24.20
N GLU A 161 0.84 -22.32 -24.86
CA GLU A 161 0.42 -20.92 -24.93
C GLU A 161 -0.86 -20.72 -25.75
N LYS A 162 -1.18 -21.67 -26.65
CA LYS A 162 -2.47 -21.70 -27.36
C LYS A 162 -3.63 -22.19 -26.50
N LEU A 163 -3.37 -22.78 -25.33
CA LEU A 163 -4.43 -23.19 -24.42
C LEU A 163 -5.08 -21.95 -23.79
N PRO A 164 -6.42 -21.92 -23.63
CA PRO A 164 -7.08 -20.83 -22.94
C PRO A 164 -6.51 -20.64 -21.53
N THR A 165 -6.19 -19.40 -21.15
CA THR A 165 -5.54 -19.08 -19.87
C THR A 165 -6.30 -19.67 -18.68
N PHE A 166 -7.64 -19.59 -18.68
CA PHE A 166 -8.46 -20.12 -17.60
C PHE A 166 -8.25 -21.62 -17.36
N MET A 167 -7.96 -22.42 -18.40
CA MET A 167 -7.66 -23.84 -18.23
C MET A 167 -6.31 -24.05 -17.51
N LEU A 168 -5.31 -23.22 -17.84
CA LEU A 168 -4.01 -23.23 -17.16
C LEU A 168 -4.17 -22.82 -15.70
N LEU A 169 -4.99 -21.82 -15.40
CA LEU A 169 -5.27 -21.37 -14.03
C LEU A 169 -6.03 -22.42 -13.21
N ILE A 170 -7.02 -23.11 -13.81
CA ILE A 170 -7.72 -24.23 -13.15
C ILE A 170 -6.74 -25.37 -12.84
N ALA A 171 -5.85 -25.72 -13.79
CA ALA A 171 -4.83 -26.73 -13.57
C ALA A 171 -3.84 -26.31 -12.47
N ALA A 172 -3.43 -25.05 -12.44
CA ALA A 172 -2.60 -24.47 -11.38
C ALA A 172 -3.28 -24.47 -10.00
N ALA A 173 -4.61 -24.46 -9.96
CA ALA A 173 -5.42 -24.52 -8.74
C ALA A 173 -5.81 -25.96 -8.32
N ALA A 174 -5.18 -26.99 -8.88
CA ALA A 174 -5.50 -28.40 -8.61
C ALA A 174 -5.62 -28.79 -7.12
N PRO A 175 -4.82 -28.25 -6.16
CA PRO A 175 -4.95 -28.54 -4.73
C PRO A 175 -6.33 -28.24 -4.16
N LEU A 176 -6.98 -27.17 -4.63
CA LEU A 176 -8.33 -26.82 -4.20
C LEU A 176 -9.37 -27.82 -4.69
N LEU A 177 -9.20 -28.31 -5.92
CA LEU A 177 -10.05 -29.36 -6.49
C LEU A 177 -9.82 -30.71 -5.80
N ALA A 178 -8.55 -31.08 -5.56
CA ALA A 178 -8.17 -32.34 -4.94
C ALA A 178 -8.76 -32.53 -3.54
N ILE A 179 -8.93 -31.44 -2.79
CA ILE A 179 -9.58 -31.44 -1.47
C ILE A 179 -11.07 -31.78 -1.54
N MET A 180 -11.74 -31.47 -2.66
CA MET A 180 -13.16 -31.76 -2.87
C MET A 180 -13.41 -33.17 -3.42
N LEU A 181 -12.36 -33.88 -3.83
CA LEU A 181 -12.45 -35.21 -4.44
C LEU A 181 -12.24 -36.34 -3.40
N PRO A 182 -12.80 -37.55 -3.65
CA PRO A 182 -12.62 -38.73 -2.78
C PRO A 182 -11.14 -39.14 -2.65
N PRO A 183 -10.72 -39.86 -1.58
CA PRO A 183 -11.52 -40.71 -0.69
C PRO A 183 -12.09 -40.05 0.58
N ASN A 184 -11.53 -38.93 1.05
CA ASN A 184 -12.03 -38.17 2.19
C ASN A 184 -12.27 -36.71 1.77
N PRO A 185 -13.35 -36.43 1.01
CA PRO A 185 -13.58 -35.09 0.50
C PRO A 185 -13.84 -34.15 1.68
N ALA A 186 -13.08 -33.05 1.77
CA ALA A 186 -13.32 -32.03 2.79
C ALA A 186 -14.75 -31.51 2.69
N GLY A 187 -15.33 -31.47 1.49
CA GLY A 187 -16.72 -31.11 1.25
C GLY A 187 -17.71 -31.79 2.22
N SER A 188 -17.50 -33.06 2.58
CA SER A 188 -18.36 -33.76 3.53
C SER A 188 -18.36 -33.15 4.94
N LYS A 189 -17.22 -32.63 5.41
CA LYS A 189 -17.08 -31.91 6.69
C LYS A 189 -17.41 -30.43 6.57
N LEU A 190 -17.01 -29.79 5.46
CA LEU A 190 -17.22 -28.36 5.17
C LEU A 190 -18.70 -28.02 5.02
N PHE A 191 -19.46 -28.93 4.39
CA PHE A 191 -20.89 -28.77 4.12
C PHE A 191 -21.78 -29.54 5.10
N ALA A 192 -21.21 -30.05 6.20
CA ALA A 192 -21.97 -30.73 7.25
C ALA A 192 -22.95 -29.78 7.95
N ASN A 193 -22.57 -28.52 8.12
CA ASN A 193 -23.46 -27.49 8.66
C ASN A 193 -24.30 -26.86 7.54
N ARG A 194 -25.62 -27.00 7.64
CA ARG A 194 -26.60 -26.47 6.68
C ARG A 194 -26.42 -24.97 6.43
N GLU A 195 -26.14 -24.18 7.46
CA GLU A 195 -25.97 -22.73 7.34
C GLU A 195 -24.76 -22.37 6.50
N LYS A 196 -23.62 -23.00 6.77
CA LYS A 196 -22.36 -22.79 6.05
C LYS A 196 -22.50 -23.19 4.57
N SER A 197 -23.22 -24.27 4.30
CA SER A 197 -23.52 -24.72 2.93
C SER A 197 -24.41 -23.74 2.17
N ILE A 198 -25.43 -23.17 2.83
CA ILE A 198 -26.29 -22.15 2.23
C ILE A 198 -25.49 -20.88 1.93
N SER A 199 -24.66 -20.40 2.86
CA SER A 199 -23.79 -19.24 2.63
C SER A 199 -22.80 -19.47 1.49
N MET A 200 -22.25 -20.69 1.34
CA MET A 200 -21.39 -21.03 0.21
C MET A 200 -22.16 -21.02 -1.12
N ALA A 201 -23.34 -21.65 -1.19
CA ALA A 201 -24.14 -21.64 -2.41
C ALA A 201 -24.54 -20.21 -2.79
N ALA A 202 -24.91 -19.39 -1.81
CA ALA A 202 -25.27 -18.00 -2.01
C ALA A 202 -24.10 -17.17 -2.54
N ILE A 203 -22.88 -17.34 -2.02
CA ILE A 203 -21.72 -16.58 -2.51
C ILE A 203 -21.33 -16.99 -3.94
N ILE A 204 -21.44 -18.29 -4.28
CA ILE A 204 -21.19 -18.77 -5.64
C ILE A 204 -22.21 -18.18 -6.61
N LEU A 205 -23.49 -18.13 -6.23
CA LEU A 205 -24.52 -17.48 -7.07
C LEU A 205 -24.28 -15.97 -7.20
N LEU A 206 -23.91 -15.29 -6.12
CA LEU A 206 -23.59 -13.86 -6.15
C LEU A 206 -22.39 -13.57 -7.03
N SER A 207 -21.38 -14.46 -7.05
CA SER A 207 -20.17 -14.29 -7.86
C SER A 207 -20.42 -14.24 -9.36
N LEU A 208 -21.55 -14.77 -9.84
CA LEU A 208 -21.96 -14.68 -11.25
C LEU A 208 -22.45 -13.28 -11.66
N TYR A 209 -22.72 -12.41 -10.68
CA TYR A 209 -23.14 -11.02 -10.86
C TYR A 209 -22.03 -10.02 -10.53
N ILE A 210 -20.83 -10.50 -10.23
CA ILE A 210 -19.65 -9.66 -9.98
C ILE A 210 -18.88 -9.57 -11.29
N ASP A 211 -18.77 -8.36 -11.85
CA ASP A 211 -18.02 -8.13 -13.09
C ASP A 211 -16.51 -8.35 -12.90
N GLU A 212 -15.99 -8.11 -11.69
CA GLU A 212 -14.58 -8.29 -11.38
C GLU A 212 -14.21 -9.72 -10.91
N PRO A 213 -13.59 -10.55 -11.78
CA PRO A 213 -13.34 -11.97 -11.48
C PRO A 213 -12.40 -12.18 -10.28
N LEU A 214 -11.49 -11.24 -10.00
CA LEU A 214 -10.63 -11.30 -8.83
C LEU A 214 -11.43 -11.26 -7.54
N VAL A 215 -12.33 -10.27 -7.43
CA VAL A 215 -13.17 -10.06 -6.24
C VAL A 215 -14.10 -11.25 -6.05
N ALA A 216 -14.75 -11.70 -7.12
CA ALA A 216 -15.58 -12.91 -7.13
C ALA A 216 -14.84 -14.13 -6.56
N THR A 217 -13.63 -14.40 -7.08
CA THR A 217 -12.80 -15.53 -6.65
C THR A 217 -12.36 -15.40 -5.19
N LEU A 218 -11.98 -14.19 -4.77
CA LEU A 218 -11.56 -13.91 -3.39
C LEU A 218 -12.70 -14.15 -2.39
N LEU A 219 -13.92 -13.72 -2.70
CA LEU A 219 -15.09 -13.95 -1.84
C LEU A 219 -15.43 -15.44 -1.70
N ILE A 220 -15.32 -16.22 -2.78
CA ILE A 220 -15.48 -17.68 -2.73
C ILE A 220 -14.42 -18.31 -1.82
N ILE A 221 -13.15 -17.93 -1.98
CA ILE A 221 -12.03 -18.45 -1.16
C ILE A 221 -12.24 -18.10 0.32
N LEU A 222 -12.62 -16.87 0.64
CA LEU A 222 -12.87 -16.44 2.01
C LEU A 222 -14.06 -17.16 2.63
N MET A 223 -15.13 -17.38 1.87
CA MET A 223 -16.26 -18.18 2.33
C MET A 223 -15.88 -19.65 2.54
N LEU A 224 -15.01 -20.21 1.69
CA LEU A 224 -14.50 -21.58 1.84
C LEU A 224 -13.68 -21.73 3.11
N LEU A 225 -12.79 -20.77 3.39
CA LEU A 225 -12.01 -20.72 4.62
C LEU A 225 -12.91 -20.53 5.84
N LYS A 226 -13.91 -19.63 5.78
CA LYS A 226 -14.93 -19.45 6.81
C LYS A 226 -15.67 -20.77 7.10
N ALA A 227 -16.13 -21.45 6.07
CA ALA A 227 -16.85 -22.71 6.20
C ALA A 227 -16.00 -23.78 6.90
N SER A 228 -14.70 -23.83 6.59
CA SER A 228 -13.74 -24.77 7.18
C SER A 228 -13.33 -24.50 8.63
N SER A 229 -13.60 -23.29 9.11
CA SER A 229 -13.04 -22.78 10.35
C SER A 229 -13.83 -23.21 11.59
N ASP A 230 -13.11 -23.36 12.71
CA ASP A 230 -13.68 -23.50 14.06
C ASP A 230 -14.30 -22.15 14.50
N LYS A 231 -15.23 -22.15 15.48
CA LYS A 231 -15.99 -20.96 15.93
C LYS A 231 -15.11 -19.73 16.25
N GLU A 232 -13.94 -19.92 16.85
CA GLU A 232 -13.02 -18.81 17.18
C GLU A 232 -12.43 -18.13 15.93
N SER A 233 -12.09 -18.92 14.91
CA SER A 233 -11.51 -18.44 13.64
C SER A 233 -12.56 -17.97 12.64
N GLU A 234 -13.82 -18.37 12.80
CA GLU A 234 -14.93 -17.98 11.92
C GLU A 234 -15.14 -16.47 11.89
N MET A 235 -14.97 -15.80 13.03
CA MET A 235 -15.05 -14.34 13.13
C MET A 235 -13.95 -13.66 12.30
N VAL A 236 -12.74 -14.23 12.25
CA VAL A 236 -11.63 -13.66 11.48
C VAL A 236 -11.94 -13.66 9.98
N TRP A 237 -12.47 -14.78 9.46
CA TRP A 237 -12.85 -14.88 8.04
C TRP A 237 -14.09 -14.05 7.71
N THR A 238 -15.01 -13.90 8.66
CA THR A 238 -16.17 -13.01 8.50
C THR A 238 -15.72 -11.55 8.37
N VAL A 239 -14.85 -11.09 9.26
CA VAL A 239 -14.27 -9.73 9.19
C VAL A 239 -13.44 -9.56 7.91
N ALA A 240 -12.63 -10.54 7.52
CA ALA A 240 -11.88 -10.48 6.27
C ALA A 240 -12.79 -10.35 5.03
N GLY A 241 -13.88 -11.11 4.98
CA GLY A 241 -14.89 -10.99 3.92
C GLY A 241 -15.56 -9.62 3.89
N ILE A 242 -15.96 -9.10 5.05
CA ILE A 242 -16.54 -7.74 5.17
C ILE A 242 -15.55 -6.69 4.68
N VAL A 243 -14.28 -6.78 5.08
CA VAL A 243 -13.23 -5.84 4.68
C VAL A 243 -13.03 -5.87 3.16
N VAL A 244 -12.95 -7.06 2.55
CA VAL A 244 -12.83 -7.18 1.08
C VAL A 244 -14.04 -6.57 0.40
N ILE A 245 -15.28 -6.93 0.81
CA ILE A 245 -16.50 -6.38 0.20
C ILE A 245 -16.53 -4.85 0.28
N LEU A 246 -16.28 -4.28 1.47
CA LEU A 246 -16.28 -2.85 1.65
C LEU A 246 -15.21 -2.19 0.77
N THR A 247 -13.96 -2.66 0.84
CA THR A 247 -12.85 -2.08 0.06
C THR A 247 -13.05 -2.22 -1.45
N SER A 248 -13.70 -3.29 -1.93
CA SER A 248 -14.05 -3.46 -3.34
C SER A 248 -15.13 -2.48 -3.80
N VAL A 249 -16.18 -2.23 -3.01
CA VAL A 249 -17.18 -1.18 -3.33
C VAL A 249 -16.53 0.18 -3.40
N TYR A 250 -15.67 0.49 -2.43
CA TYR A 250 -15.01 1.79 -2.37
C TYR A 250 -14.01 2.00 -3.51
N ALA A 251 -13.41 0.92 -4.03
CA ALA A 251 -12.60 0.95 -5.23
C ALA A 251 -13.44 0.89 -6.52
N TYR A 252 -14.78 0.92 -6.43
CA TYR A 252 -15.71 0.80 -7.56
C TYR A 252 -15.59 -0.50 -8.37
N LEU A 253 -15.07 -1.56 -7.76
CA LEU A 253 -14.93 -2.88 -8.40
C LEU A 253 -16.23 -3.71 -8.34
N ILE A 254 -17.13 -3.38 -7.41
CA ILE A 254 -18.44 -4.04 -7.28
C ILE A 254 -19.53 -3.03 -6.92
N ASP A 255 -20.76 -3.31 -7.36
CA ASP A 255 -21.92 -2.50 -7.05
C ASP A 255 -22.33 -2.55 -5.57
N VAL A 256 -22.94 -1.46 -5.10
CA VAL A 256 -23.47 -1.32 -3.73
C VAL A 256 -24.49 -2.42 -3.40
N TYR A 257 -25.34 -2.82 -4.34
CA TYR A 257 -26.33 -3.88 -4.14
C TYR A 257 -25.69 -5.26 -3.96
N VAL A 258 -24.67 -5.56 -4.77
CA VAL A 258 -23.89 -6.80 -4.69
C VAL A 258 -23.18 -6.87 -3.35
N ALA A 259 -22.60 -5.76 -2.90
CA ALA A 259 -21.94 -5.67 -1.62
C ALA A 259 -22.88 -5.80 -0.42
N ALA A 260 -24.04 -5.13 -0.44
CA ALA A 260 -25.06 -5.29 0.60
C ALA A 260 -25.48 -6.76 0.73
N THR A 261 -25.68 -7.44 -0.40
CA THR A 261 -26.01 -8.87 -0.44
C THR A 261 -24.86 -9.73 0.08
N GLY A 262 -23.63 -9.45 -0.34
CA GLY A 262 -22.43 -10.15 0.14
C GLY A 262 -22.23 -10.01 1.65
N LEU A 263 -22.40 -8.79 2.19
CA LEU A 263 -22.31 -8.53 3.63
C LEU A 263 -23.34 -9.34 4.40
N LEU A 264 -24.60 -9.37 3.92
CA LEU A 264 -25.65 -10.20 4.51
C LEU A 264 -25.27 -11.68 4.49
N ILE A 265 -24.75 -12.22 3.40
CA ILE A 265 -24.33 -13.63 3.30
C ILE A 265 -23.20 -13.95 4.31
N PHE A 266 -22.22 -13.06 4.46
CA PHE A 266 -21.11 -13.25 5.40
C PHE A 266 -21.54 -13.10 6.87
N ILE A 267 -22.50 -12.24 7.18
CA ILE A 267 -22.98 -12.00 8.55
C ILE A 267 -24.10 -12.97 8.93
N TRP A 268 -24.85 -13.51 7.97
CA TRP A 268 -26.06 -14.33 8.18
C TRP A 268 -25.91 -15.45 9.22
N PRO A 269 -24.86 -16.29 9.21
CA PRO A 269 -24.71 -17.34 10.24
C PRO A 269 -24.65 -16.79 11.67
N LEU A 270 -24.13 -15.56 11.86
CA LEU A 270 -24.09 -14.91 13.17
C LEU A 270 -25.46 -14.37 13.60
N LEU A 271 -26.37 -14.10 12.66
CA LEU A 271 -27.72 -13.62 12.93
C LEU A 271 -28.70 -14.76 13.23
N VAL A 272 -28.43 -15.95 12.69
CA VAL A 272 -29.31 -17.14 12.80
C VAL A 272 -28.90 -18.07 13.93
N GLN A 273 -27.63 -18.08 14.33
CA GLN A 273 -27.23 -18.81 15.53
C GLN A 273 -27.95 -18.20 16.74
N ASP A 274 -28.94 -18.94 17.23
CA ASP A 274 -29.63 -18.63 18.49
C ASP A 274 -28.58 -18.37 19.58
N VAL A 275 -28.78 -17.30 20.33
CA VAL A 275 -27.97 -16.90 21.49
C VAL A 275 -28.22 -17.93 22.60
N GLU A 276 -27.72 -19.15 22.44
CA GLU A 276 -28.05 -20.27 23.32
C GLU A 276 -27.23 -20.30 24.63
N ASP A 277 -26.31 -19.36 24.89
CA ASP A 277 -25.60 -19.28 26.18
C ASP A 277 -24.97 -17.90 26.47
N GLY A 278 -25.75 -16.82 26.47
CA GLY A 278 -25.27 -15.53 26.98
C GLY A 278 -26.33 -14.43 27.02
N GLU A 279 -26.47 -13.75 28.16
CA GLU A 279 -27.29 -12.53 28.28
C GLU A 279 -26.97 -11.58 27.11
N GLU A 280 -28.02 -11.10 26.43
CA GLU A 280 -27.93 -10.19 25.31
C GLU A 280 -27.26 -8.88 25.78
N GLN A 281 -25.94 -8.80 25.59
CA GLN A 281 -25.18 -7.65 26.07
C GLN A 281 -25.69 -6.37 25.41
N THR A 282 -26.27 -5.48 26.20
CA THR A 282 -26.79 -4.21 25.69
C THR A 282 -25.67 -3.39 25.04
N LEU A 283 -25.97 -2.54 24.06
CA LEU A 283 -24.97 -1.61 23.46
C LEU A 283 -24.22 -0.83 24.54
N LYS A 284 -24.92 -0.48 25.63
CA LYS A 284 -24.35 0.17 26.81
C LYS A 284 -23.29 -0.69 27.49
N GLU A 285 -23.54 -1.99 27.69
CA GLU A 285 -22.57 -2.91 28.27
C GLU A 285 -21.33 -3.08 27.39
N ARG A 286 -21.50 -3.22 26.07
CA ARG A 286 -20.37 -3.27 25.12
C ARG A 286 -19.54 -1.99 25.15
N LEU A 287 -20.18 -0.82 25.24
CA LEU A 287 -19.48 0.46 25.39
C LEU A 287 -18.78 0.56 26.76
N MET A 288 -19.35 0.00 27.81
CA MET A 288 -18.70 -0.08 29.13
C MET A 288 -17.46 -0.97 29.10
N GLU A 289 -17.42 -2.02 28.27
CA GLU A 289 -16.22 -2.86 28.09
C GLU A 289 -15.03 -2.06 27.53
N LEU A 290 -15.25 -1.00 26.74
CA LEU A 290 -14.19 -0.11 26.26
C LEU A 290 -13.52 0.67 27.39
N SER A 291 -14.15 0.77 28.56
CA SER A 291 -13.58 1.38 29.77
C SER A 291 -12.73 0.40 30.59
N ILE A 292 -12.63 -0.86 30.18
CA ILE A 292 -11.85 -1.91 30.87
C ILE A 292 -10.43 -1.94 30.30
N ARG A 293 -9.40 -1.81 31.16
CA ARG A 293 -7.99 -1.80 30.73
C ARG A 293 -7.60 -3.01 29.88
N LYS A 294 -8.05 -4.20 30.27
CA LYS A 294 -7.75 -5.45 29.55
C LYS A 294 -8.24 -5.38 28.09
N THR A 295 -9.44 -4.85 27.87
CA THR A 295 -10.03 -4.66 26.54
C THR A 295 -9.29 -3.58 25.77
N GLN A 296 -9.00 -2.43 26.39
CA GLN A 296 -8.24 -1.34 25.76
C GLN A 296 -6.87 -1.79 25.24
N ILE A 297 -6.09 -2.51 26.06
CA ILE A 297 -4.77 -3.02 25.66
C ILE A 297 -4.92 -4.06 24.56
N ARG A 298 -5.91 -4.97 24.68
CA ARG A 298 -6.18 -5.97 23.65
C ARG A 298 -6.48 -5.30 22.31
N LEU A 299 -7.43 -4.37 22.27
CA LEU A 299 -7.78 -3.63 21.05
C LEU A 299 -6.57 -2.90 20.47
N SER A 300 -5.78 -2.23 21.30
CA SER A 300 -4.59 -1.52 20.86
C SER A 300 -3.53 -2.44 20.23
N LEU A 301 -3.37 -3.65 20.76
CA LEU A 301 -2.45 -4.65 20.22
C LEU A 301 -2.96 -5.29 18.92
N PHE A 302 -4.27 -5.44 18.75
CA PHE A 302 -4.88 -5.97 17.52
C PHE A 302 -5.07 -4.90 16.44
N ALA A 303 -5.07 -3.62 16.79
CA ALA A 303 -5.28 -2.50 15.87
C ALA A 303 -4.35 -2.54 14.64
N PRO A 304 -3.03 -2.78 14.74
CA PRO A 304 -2.16 -2.89 13.56
C PRO A 304 -2.53 -4.04 12.62
N ILE A 305 -3.18 -5.10 13.12
CA ILE A 305 -3.62 -6.24 12.30
C ILE A 305 -4.92 -5.95 11.59
N VAL A 306 -5.92 -5.46 12.33
CA VAL A 306 -7.25 -5.20 11.77
C VAL A 306 -7.21 -3.99 10.85
N ILE A 307 -6.65 -2.87 11.32
CA ILE A 307 -6.56 -1.63 10.54
C ILE A 307 -5.53 -1.78 9.44
N GLY A 308 -4.36 -2.36 9.73
CA GLY A 308 -3.36 -2.64 8.72
C GLY A 308 -3.86 -3.61 7.64
N GLY A 309 -4.67 -4.62 8.02
CA GLY A 309 -5.29 -5.55 7.07
C GLY A 309 -6.37 -4.87 6.22
N THR A 310 -7.08 -3.92 6.79
CA THR A 310 -8.04 -3.08 6.06
C THR A 310 -7.33 -2.17 5.06
N PHE A 311 -6.26 -1.48 5.48
CA PHE A 311 -5.43 -0.66 4.60
C PHE A 311 -4.77 -1.51 3.51
N PHE A 312 -4.27 -2.69 3.86
CA PHE A 312 -3.73 -3.67 2.91
C PHE A 312 -4.75 -4.01 1.81
N SER A 313 -5.97 -4.37 2.20
CA SER A 313 -7.04 -4.72 1.27
C SER A 313 -7.44 -3.52 0.42
N LEU A 314 -7.59 -2.34 1.04
CA LEU A 314 -7.91 -1.10 0.34
C LEU A 314 -6.87 -0.77 -0.73
N THR A 315 -5.59 -0.79 -0.36
CA THR A 315 -4.48 -0.51 -1.28
C THR A 315 -4.44 -1.50 -2.44
N TRP A 316 -4.73 -2.77 -2.17
CA TRP A 316 -4.78 -3.77 -3.24
C TRP A 316 -6.00 -3.58 -4.15
N MET A 317 -7.19 -3.29 -3.61
CA MET A 317 -8.38 -3.04 -4.43
C MET A 317 -8.24 -1.76 -5.26
N LEU A 318 -7.68 -0.69 -4.70
CA LEU A 318 -7.43 0.54 -5.44
C LEU A 318 -6.39 0.35 -6.55
N LEU A 319 -5.34 -0.46 -6.34
CA LEU A 319 -4.41 -0.86 -7.39
C LEU A 319 -5.11 -1.58 -8.55
N ILE A 320 -6.04 -2.48 -8.24
CA ILE A 320 -6.78 -3.22 -9.25
C ILE A 320 -7.75 -2.31 -10.00
N ALA A 321 -8.32 -1.30 -9.34
CA ALA A 321 -9.17 -0.31 -9.97
C ALA A 321 -8.41 0.77 -10.77
N SER A 322 -7.15 1.05 -10.42
CA SER A 322 -6.34 2.13 -11.01
C SER A 322 -5.73 1.78 -12.38
N VAL A 323 -6.47 1.02 -13.18
CA VAL A 323 -6.06 0.55 -14.51
C VAL A 323 -5.86 1.74 -15.46
N ASP A 324 -6.78 2.69 -15.46
CA ASP A 324 -6.77 3.85 -16.37
C ASP A 324 -6.35 5.17 -15.69
N GLY A 325 -5.96 5.15 -14.41
CA GLY A 325 -5.50 6.36 -13.70
C GLY A 325 -5.34 6.18 -12.19
N THR A 326 -4.54 7.05 -11.57
CA THR A 326 -4.29 7.02 -10.11
C THR A 326 -5.47 7.63 -9.34
N SER A 327 -5.85 7.01 -8.23
CA SER A 327 -6.93 7.48 -7.35
C SER A 327 -6.38 8.08 -6.04
N LEU A 328 -5.47 9.06 -6.17
CA LEU A 328 -4.72 9.63 -5.04
C LEU A 328 -5.63 10.19 -3.94
N ALA A 329 -6.65 10.95 -4.32
CA ALA A 329 -7.62 11.49 -3.38
C ALA A 329 -8.36 10.38 -2.61
N MET A 330 -8.63 9.25 -3.24
CA MET A 330 -9.30 8.14 -2.56
C MET A 330 -8.39 7.52 -1.49
N HIS A 331 -7.10 7.32 -1.80
CA HIS A 331 -6.13 6.81 -0.83
C HIS A 331 -5.98 7.71 0.41
N GLU A 332 -5.89 9.03 0.21
CA GLU A 332 -5.71 9.98 1.29
C GLU A 332 -6.99 10.16 2.12
N MET A 333 -8.15 10.30 1.47
CA MET A 333 -9.44 10.46 2.15
C MET A 333 -9.80 9.22 2.99
N PHE A 334 -9.66 8.02 2.42
CA PHE A 334 -9.99 6.78 3.12
C PHE A 334 -8.89 6.32 4.08
N GLY A 335 -7.65 6.73 3.83
CA GLY A 335 -6.53 6.53 4.75
C GLY A 335 -6.71 7.31 6.06
N ALA A 336 -7.30 8.50 6.02
CA ALA A 336 -7.44 9.36 7.19
C ALA A 336 -8.17 8.68 8.38
N PRO A 337 -9.37 8.09 8.24
CA PRO A 337 -9.99 7.33 9.32
C PRO A 337 -9.12 6.19 9.87
N LEU A 338 -8.36 5.50 9.02
CA LEU A 338 -7.48 4.41 9.42
C LEU A 338 -6.28 4.94 10.24
N ILE A 339 -5.69 6.06 9.82
CA ILE A 339 -4.64 6.77 10.55
C ILE A 339 -5.16 7.23 11.92
N LEU A 340 -6.36 7.81 11.97
CA LEU A 340 -7.02 8.24 13.21
C LEU A 340 -7.17 7.07 14.20
N LEU A 341 -7.61 5.90 13.72
CA LEU A 341 -7.77 4.70 14.54
C LEU A 341 -6.43 4.14 15.03
N ILE A 342 -5.38 4.12 14.20
CA ILE A 342 -4.03 3.70 14.60
C ILE A 342 -3.45 4.67 15.63
N ALA A 343 -3.58 5.98 15.41
CA ALA A 343 -3.13 7.01 16.36
C ALA A 343 -3.85 6.87 17.70
N SER A 344 -5.17 6.64 17.68
CA SER A 344 -5.99 6.38 18.87
C SER A 344 -5.55 5.11 19.61
N ALA A 345 -5.20 4.04 18.89
CA ALA A 345 -4.68 2.80 19.48
C ALA A 345 -3.30 3.01 20.14
N LEU A 346 -2.40 3.75 19.49
CA LEU A 346 -1.09 4.10 20.04
C LEU A 346 -1.24 4.98 21.30
N ALA A 347 -2.09 6.00 21.25
CA ALA A 347 -2.42 6.85 22.38
C ALA A 347 -2.94 6.00 23.56
N THR A 348 -3.96 5.17 23.30
CA THR A 348 -4.57 4.26 24.29
C THR A 348 -3.53 3.35 24.95
N TYR A 349 -2.67 2.71 24.15
CA TYR A 349 -1.62 1.85 24.66
C TYR A 349 -0.62 2.61 25.53
N SER A 350 -0.22 3.82 25.11
CA SER A 350 0.75 4.65 25.83
C SER A 350 0.21 5.22 27.15
N TRP A 351 -1.10 5.37 27.26
CA TRP A 351 -1.78 5.90 28.45
C TRP A 351 -2.04 4.88 29.55
N LYS A 352 -1.70 3.60 29.33
CA LYS A 352 -2.00 2.49 30.25
C LYS A 352 -1.63 2.75 31.72
N ASP A 353 -0.54 3.47 31.96
CA ASP A 353 0.01 3.74 33.30
C ASP A 353 -0.29 5.17 33.81
N THR A 354 -0.98 6.02 33.05
CA THR A 354 -1.13 7.45 33.42
C THR A 354 -2.52 8.04 33.29
N VAL A 355 -3.38 7.48 32.45
CA VAL A 355 -4.76 7.92 32.35
C VAL A 355 -5.64 6.84 32.98
N PRO A 356 -6.56 7.18 33.90
CA PRO A 356 -7.53 6.22 34.42
C PRO A 356 -8.31 5.55 33.28
N GLU A 357 -8.53 4.24 33.36
CA GLU A 357 -9.16 3.45 32.29
C GLU A 357 -10.53 3.99 31.84
N LYS A 358 -11.33 4.53 32.78
CA LYS A 358 -12.63 5.15 32.50
C LYS A 358 -12.56 6.47 31.72
N MET A 359 -11.43 7.18 31.80
CA MET A 359 -11.25 8.45 31.10
C MET A 359 -10.77 8.28 29.65
N VAL A 360 -10.20 7.13 29.31
CA VAL A 360 -9.63 6.89 27.97
C VAL A 360 -10.65 7.10 26.85
N PRO A 361 -11.85 6.48 26.87
CA PRO A 361 -12.84 6.70 25.81
C PRO A 361 -13.30 8.16 25.72
N LEU A 362 -13.44 8.84 26.87
CA LEU A 362 -13.83 10.24 26.94
C LEU A 362 -12.77 11.16 26.29
N LEU A 363 -11.49 10.91 26.54
CA LEU A 363 -10.40 11.69 25.95
C LEU A 363 -10.31 11.46 24.44
N LEU A 364 -10.40 10.22 23.97
CA LEU A 364 -10.40 9.91 22.53
C LEU A 364 -11.55 10.63 21.82
N PHE A 365 -12.76 10.52 22.37
CA PHE A 365 -13.92 11.22 21.84
C PHE A 365 -13.73 12.74 21.87
N GLY A 366 -13.18 13.28 22.96
CA GLY A 366 -12.87 14.70 23.10
C GLY A 366 -11.91 15.22 22.04
N PHE A 367 -10.83 14.50 21.73
CA PHE A 367 -9.88 14.93 20.70
C PHE A 367 -10.47 14.88 19.29
N ILE A 368 -11.28 13.86 18.98
CA ILE A 368 -12.01 13.79 17.71
C ILE A 368 -12.99 14.96 17.60
N LEU A 369 -13.74 15.25 18.67
CA LEU A 369 -14.69 16.36 18.71
C LEU A 369 -13.98 17.71 18.54
N ILE A 370 -12.82 17.91 19.17
CA ILE A 370 -12.00 19.12 18.98
C ILE A 370 -11.60 19.27 17.51
N GLY A 371 -11.14 18.19 16.87
CA GLY A 371 -10.78 18.22 15.44
C GLY A 371 -11.95 18.62 14.55
N ILE A 372 -13.13 18.05 14.78
CA ILE A 372 -14.35 18.39 14.04
C ILE A 372 -14.78 19.85 14.31
N VAL A 373 -14.77 20.30 15.56
CA VAL A 373 -15.14 21.69 15.91
C VAL A 373 -14.20 22.69 15.28
N VAL A 374 -12.88 22.45 15.35
CA VAL A 374 -11.89 23.36 14.79
C VAL A 374 -11.93 23.36 13.25
N GLY A 375 -12.00 22.18 12.64
CA GLY A 375 -11.97 22.05 11.18
C GLY A 375 -13.26 22.48 10.50
N VAL A 376 -14.42 22.00 10.98
CA VAL A 376 -15.71 22.18 10.30
C VAL A 376 -16.46 23.43 10.78
N PHE A 377 -16.40 23.75 12.09
CA PHE A 377 -17.22 24.83 12.66
C PHE A 377 -16.49 26.16 12.80
N LEU A 378 -15.20 26.13 13.12
CA LEU A 378 -14.40 27.35 13.28
C LEU A 378 -13.65 27.73 11.99
N ASP A 379 -13.51 26.80 11.05
CA ASP A 379 -12.83 27.00 9.76
C ASP A 379 -11.48 27.71 9.90
N ILE A 380 -10.67 27.26 10.87
CA ILE A 380 -9.38 27.88 11.13
C ILE A 380 -8.42 27.50 9.99
N PRO A 381 -7.93 28.46 9.19
CA PRO A 381 -7.06 28.16 8.07
C PRO A 381 -5.75 27.60 8.60
N ILE A 382 -5.31 26.51 7.96
CA ILE A 382 -4.00 25.90 8.20
C ILE A 382 -3.12 26.13 6.96
N LEU A 383 -1.80 26.02 7.12
CA LEU A 383 -0.84 26.21 6.03
C LEU A 383 -1.11 25.26 4.84
N GLY A 384 -0.65 25.65 3.66
CA GLY A 384 -0.90 24.92 2.41
C GLY A 384 -2.31 25.14 1.86
N ASP A 385 -2.76 24.20 1.04
CA ASP A 385 -4.01 24.25 0.28
C ASP A 385 -5.21 23.81 1.11
N SER A 386 -5.32 24.31 2.34
CA SER A 386 -6.33 23.87 3.32
C SER A 386 -7.77 24.06 2.85
N ASN A 387 -8.01 25.08 2.01
CA ASN A 387 -9.33 25.38 1.44
C ASN A 387 -9.65 24.58 0.18
N SER A 388 -8.68 23.85 -0.40
CA SER A 388 -8.95 23.03 -1.58
C SER A 388 -9.83 21.83 -1.22
N GLN A 389 -10.64 21.41 -2.19
CA GLN A 389 -11.64 20.37 -1.99
C GLN A 389 -11.02 18.98 -2.13
N PHE A 390 -11.29 18.13 -1.15
CA PHE A 390 -10.98 16.70 -1.18
C PHE A 390 -12.07 15.91 -1.91
N SER A 391 -13.31 16.34 -1.72
CA SER A 391 -14.54 15.85 -2.35
C SER A 391 -15.54 17.00 -2.42
N ASP A 392 -16.70 16.78 -3.05
CA ASP A 392 -17.79 17.78 -3.13
C ASP A 392 -18.20 18.37 -1.77
N THR A 393 -17.92 17.67 -0.67
CA THR A 393 -18.36 18.03 0.68
C THR A 393 -17.27 18.23 1.72
N ILE A 394 -16.03 17.79 1.46
CA ILE A 394 -14.94 17.78 2.47
C ILE A 394 -13.73 18.52 1.90
N ASN A 395 -13.16 19.45 2.67
CA ASN A 395 -11.93 20.15 2.31
C ASN A 395 -10.67 19.50 2.96
N ARG A 396 -9.47 19.85 2.47
CA ARG A 396 -8.21 19.30 3.00
C ARG A 396 -7.94 19.71 4.45
N GLY A 397 -8.31 20.94 4.82
CA GLY A 397 -8.15 21.48 6.18
C GLY A 397 -8.93 20.71 7.24
N GLU A 398 -10.16 20.30 6.93
CA GLU A 398 -11.04 19.50 7.79
C GLU A 398 -10.42 18.13 8.10
N VAL A 399 -9.86 17.46 7.07
CA VAL A 399 -9.16 16.19 7.25
C VAL A 399 -7.91 16.37 8.11
N ALA A 400 -7.12 17.42 7.86
CA ALA A 400 -5.94 17.73 8.67
C ALA A 400 -6.31 17.98 10.14
N TRP A 401 -7.33 18.81 10.41
CA TRP A 401 -7.80 19.12 11.77
C TRP A 401 -8.42 17.92 12.48
N LEU A 402 -9.03 16.99 11.76
CA LEU A 402 -9.50 15.72 12.33
C LEU A 402 -8.34 14.87 12.87
N LEU A 403 -7.21 14.84 12.16
CA LEU A 403 -6.07 13.97 12.46
C LEU A 403 -5.09 14.57 13.49
N LEU A 404 -4.79 15.86 13.37
CA LEU A 404 -3.73 16.52 14.14
C LEU A 404 -3.86 16.39 15.67
N PRO A 405 -5.04 16.59 16.29
CA PRO A 405 -5.16 16.56 17.76
C PRO A 405 -4.70 15.24 18.37
N ILE A 406 -5.13 14.10 17.82
CA ILE A 406 -4.76 12.80 18.39
C ILE A 406 -3.29 12.46 18.09
N LEU A 407 -2.78 12.82 16.90
CA LEU A 407 -1.39 12.56 16.52
C LEU A 407 -0.43 13.34 17.42
N ILE A 408 -0.72 14.62 17.68
CA ILE A 408 0.12 15.48 18.54
C ILE A 408 0.12 14.96 19.98
N VAL A 409 -1.05 14.58 20.52
CA VAL A 409 -1.15 14.14 21.92
C VAL A 409 -0.52 12.76 22.12
N ALA A 410 -0.55 11.88 21.11
CA ALA A 410 0.07 10.56 21.19
C ALA A 410 1.62 10.63 21.27
N ILE A 411 2.25 11.69 20.75
CA ILE A 411 3.72 11.81 20.71
C ILE A 411 4.33 11.88 22.13
N PRO A 412 3.98 12.84 23.01
CA PRO A 412 4.54 12.90 24.36
C PRO A 412 4.30 11.64 25.20
N SER A 413 3.13 11.00 25.05
CA SER A 413 2.81 9.81 25.82
C SER A 413 3.63 8.60 25.39
N LEU A 414 3.90 8.44 24.09
CA LEU A 414 4.82 7.42 23.57
C LEU A 414 6.27 7.70 23.95
N ILE A 415 6.73 8.96 23.85
CA ILE A 415 8.09 9.36 24.28
C ILE A 415 8.33 8.96 25.74
N ARG A 416 7.38 9.28 26.62
CA ARG A 416 7.46 8.91 28.03
C ARG A 416 7.54 7.39 28.21
N LEU A 417 6.71 6.62 27.49
CA LEU A 417 6.72 5.16 27.56
C LEU A 417 8.08 4.59 27.13
N ALA A 418 8.64 5.07 26.02
CA ALA A 418 9.97 4.68 25.56
C ALA A 418 11.04 5.03 26.61
N TYR A 419 10.99 6.24 27.16
CA TYR A 419 11.93 6.72 28.18
C TYR A 419 11.91 5.89 29.47
N ASP A 420 10.74 5.55 30.00
CA ASP A 420 10.61 4.67 31.17
C ASP A 420 11.22 3.28 30.91
N LEU A 421 11.02 2.72 29.70
CA LEU A 421 11.64 1.46 29.33
C LEU A 421 13.17 1.56 29.20
N TYR A 422 13.71 2.67 28.67
CA TYR A 422 15.16 2.92 28.68
C TYR A 422 15.70 3.00 30.10
N GLN A 423 15.06 3.74 31.01
CA GLN A 423 15.48 3.84 32.40
C GLN A 423 15.46 2.47 33.11
N ARG A 424 14.41 1.68 32.91
CA ARG A 424 14.30 0.32 33.47
C ARG A 424 15.37 -0.61 32.92
N THR A 425 15.76 -0.42 31.66
CA THR A 425 16.85 -1.17 31.03
C THR A 425 18.21 -0.74 31.58
N ALA A 426 18.43 0.54 31.82
CA ALA A 426 19.67 1.04 32.41
C ALA A 426 19.91 0.50 33.84
N LYS A 427 18.85 0.29 34.63
CA LYS A 427 18.93 -0.29 35.99
C LYS A 427 19.22 -1.80 36.03
N GLY A 428 19.07 -2.50 34.92
CA GLY A 428 19.25 -3.95 34.84
C GLY A 428 19.15 -4.40 33.38
N TYR A 429 20.27 -4.28 32.67
CA TYR A 429 20.32 -4.44 31.22
C TYR A 429 19.64 -5.73 30.76
N SER A 430 18.63 -5.58 29.91
CA SER A 430 17.89 -6.68 29.29
C SER A 430 17.73 -6.38 27.80
N PRO A 431 18.32 -7.20 26.91
CA PRO A 431 18.18 -7.03 25.46
C PRO A 431 16.71 -7.03 25.00
N ALA A 432 15.84 -7.79 25.68
CA ALA A 432 14.41 -7.79 25.37
C ALA A 432 13.73 -6.45 25.71
N LYS A 433 14.05 -5.86 26.87
CA LYS A 433 13.48 -4.55 27.28
C LYS A 433 14.04 -3.42 26.41
N MET A 434 15.31 -3.48 26.04
CA MET A 434 15.93 -2.53 25.11
C MET A 434 15.23 -2.55 23.76
N ARG A 435 14.98 -3.74 23.19
CA ARG A 435 14.22 -3.88 21.93
C ARG A 435 12.82 -3.31 22.03
N SER A 436 12.15 -3.49 23.16
CA SER A 436 10.84 -2.88 23.40
C SER A 436 10.91 -1.35 23.45
N ALA A 437 11.92 -0.77 24.12
CA ALA A 437 12.12 0.67 24.19
C ALA A 437 12.37 1.27 22.79
N LEU A 438 13.26 0.62 22.02
CA LEU A 438 13.56 0.99 20.64
C LEU A 438 12.33 0.85 19.72
N ALA A 439 11.52 -0.21 19.89
CA ALA A 439 10.28 -0.36 19.12
C ALA A 439 9.31 0.79 19.40
N HIS A 440 9.14 1.21 20.65
CA HIS A 440 8.31 2.38 20.97
C HIS A 440 8.92 3.69 20.45
N THR A 441 10.25 3.80 20.43
CA THR A 441 10.96 4.93 19.82
C THR A 441 10.69 5.01 18.32
N ALA A 442 10.67 3.87 17.61
CA ALA A 442 10.29 3.81 16.20
C ALA A 442 8.85 4.31 15.98
N HIS A 443 7.90 3.94 16.86
CA HIS A 443 6.52 4.44 16.77
C HIS A 443 6.40 5.95 17.04
N VAL A 444 7.27 6.56 17.86
CA VAL A 444 7.37 8.02 17.97
C VAL A 444 7.78 8.62 16.62
N GLY A 445 8.78 8.02 15.96
CA GLY A 445 9.19 8.40 14.61
C GLY A 445 8.04 8.33 13.61
N ILE A 446 7.21 7.28 13.66
CA ILE A 446 6.01 7.15 12.82
C ILE A 446 5.02 8.28 13.07
N LEU A 447 4.72 8.62 14.33
CA LEU A 447 3.80 9.72 14.63
C LEU A 447 4.33 11.08 14.15
N LEU A 448 5.62 11.36 14.31
CA LEU A 448 6.27 12.57 13.78
C LEU A 448 6.19 12.63 12.26
N LEU A 449 6.46 11.50 11.60
CA LEU A 449 6.36 11.36 10.16
C LEU A 449 4.94 11.63 9.69
N LEU A 450 3.92 11.07 10.35
CA LEU A 450 2.51 11.28 9.99
C LEU A 450 2.08 12.74 10.17
N VAL A 451 2.55 13.42 11.23
CA VAL A 451 2.29 14.86 11.39
C VAL A 451 2.94 15.64 10.24
N GLY A 452 4.20 15.37 9.90
CA GLY A 452 4.85 15.99 8.74
C GLY A 452 4.10 15.69 7.44
N HIS A 453 3.63 14.46 7.25
CA HIS A 453 2.90 14.03 6.06
C HIS A 453 1.60 14.80 5.85
N ILE A 454 0.88 15.16 6.93
CA ILE A 454 -0.31 16.01 6.82
C ILE A 454 0.04 17.34 6.13
N PHE A 455 1.17 17.95 6.46
CA PHE A 455 1.60 19.21 5.87
C PHE A 455 2.25 19.07 4.49
N THR A 456 2.92 17.95 4.19
CA THR A 456 3.62 17.76 2.91
C THR A 456 2.84 16.99 1.85
N THR A 457 1.68 16.44 2.20
CA THR A 457 0.83 15.67 1.27
C THR A 457 -0.64 16.02 1.40
N THR A 458 -1.26 15.79 2.57
CA THR A 458 -2.70 15.99 2.75
C THR A 458 -3.13 17.43 2.48
N LEU A 459 -2.31 18.40 2.88
CA LEU A 459 -2.54 19.83 2.69
C LEU A 459 -1.97 20.40 1.38
N ILE A 460 -1.56 19.56 0.43
CA ILE A 460 -1.02 20.02 -0.85
C ILE A 460 -1.85 19.42 -1.98
N ASP A 461 -2.58 20.28 -2.67
CA ASP A 461 -3.34 19.92 -3.86
C ASP A 461 -2.46 19.95 -5.10
N ARG A 462 -1.94 18.79 -5.46
CA ARG A 462 -1.09 18.61 -6.65
C ARG A 462 -1.82 18.79 -7.97
N THR A 463 -3.13 18.99 -7.94
CA THR A 463 -3.94 19.26 -9.14
C THR A 463 -4.24 20.74 -9.32
N ASP A 464 -3.96 21.59 -8.31
CA ASP A 464 -4.24 23.01 -8.38
C ASP A 464 -3.27 23.71 -9.35
N PRO A 465 -3.78 24.38 -10.42
CA PRO A 465 -2.95 25.18 -11.31
C PRO A 465 -2.23 26.34 -10.61
N ALA A 466 -2.63 26.74 -9.41
CA ALA A 466 -1.98 27.80 -8.63
C ALA A 466 -0.48 27.50 -8.35
N HIS A 467 -0.10 26.22 -8.27
CA HIS A 467 1.29 25.78 -8.11
C HIS A 467 2.13 25.93 -9.38
N GLN A 468 1.52 26.25 -10.52
CA GLN A 468 2.22 26.43 -11.79
C GLN A 468 2.66 27.87 -11.99
N VAL A 469 3.95 28.06 -12.17
CA VAL A 469 4.58 29.36 -12.40
C VAL A 469 5.25 29.36 -13.76
N VAL A 470 4.98 30.39 -14.56
CA VAL A 470 5.68 30.63 -15.82
C VAL A 470 6.70 31.74 -15.61
N LEU A 471 7.98 31.41 -15.76
CA LEU A 471 9.08 32.37 -15.67
C LEU A 471 9.54 32.77 -17.07
N VAL A 472 9.74 34.06 -17.27
CA VAL A 472 10.39 34.63 -18.46
C VAL A 472 11.84 34.94 -18.09
N ARG A 473 12.78 34.67 -19.00
CA ARG A 473 14.21 34.84 -18.75
C ARG A 473 14.53 36.26 -18.29
N GLY A 474 15.26 36.37 -17.18
CA GLY A 474 15.65 37.64 -16.55
C GLY A 474 14.52 38.42 -15.87
N GLN A 475 13.28 37.91 -15.88
CA GLN A 475 12.16 38.54 -15.17
C GLN A 475 11.95 37.86 -13.81
N GLN A 476 11.82 38.69 -12.78
CA GLN A 476 11.51 38.23 -11.43
C GLN A 476 10.00 38.08 -11.25
N VAL A 477 9.56 36.93 -10.74
CA VAL A 477 8.15 36.59 -10.49
C VAL A 477 7.98 36.22 -9.02
N SER A 478 6.97 36.79 -8.36
CA SER A 478 6.64 36.45 -6.97
C SER A 478 5.69 35.25 -6.91
N HIS A 479 6.00 34.28 -6.08
CA HIS A 479 5.20 33.08 -5.83
C HIS A 479 5.39 32.61 -4.39
N GLU A 480 4.29 32.48 -3.64
CA GLU A 480 4.26 32.00 -2.24
C GLU A 480 5.34 32.60 -1.31
N GLY A 481 5.58 33.91 -1.40
CA GLY A 481 6.56 34.62 -0.57
C GLY A 481 8.02 34.43 -1.01
N LEU A 482 8.26 33.79 -2.15
CA LEU A 482 9.56 33.75 -2.83
C LEU A 482 9.51 34.63 -4.08
N GLN A 483 10.67 35.15 -4.46
CA GLN A 483 10.87 35.82 -5.75
C GLN A 483 11.80 34.95 -6.59
N LEU A 484 11.30 34.47 -7.73
CA LEU A 484 11.96 33.52 -8.61
C LEU A 484 12.40 34.21 -9.89
N THR A 485 13.64 33.96 -10.32
CA THR A 485 14.19 34.51 -11.56
C THR A 485 14.78 33.38 -12.39
N PHE A 486 14.30 33.22 -13.63
CA PHE A 486 14.89 32.28 -14.59
C PHE A 486 16.12 32.91 -15.25
N ASP A 487 17.29 32.32 -15.04
CA ASP A 487 18.59 32.83 -15.50
C ASP A 487 18.93 32.29 -16.90
N ASP A 488 19.15 30.97 -17.00
CA ASP A 488 19.49 30.30 -18.26
C ASP A 488 19.15 28.81 -18.27
N TRP A 489 19.12 28.22 -19.47
CA TRP A 489 19.04 26.78 -19.66
C TRP A 489 20.42 26.13 -19.40
N THR A 490 20.41 25.00 -18.72
CA THR A 490 21.55 24.09 -18.58
C THR A 490 21.34 22.92 -19.53
N VAL A 491 22.21 22.75 -20.50
CA VAL A 491 22.20 21.61 -21.42
C VAL A 491 23.47 20.78 -21.16
N LEU A 492 23.31 19.52 -20.79
CA LEU A 492 24.42 18.60 -20.59
C LEU A 492 24.26 17.39 -21.52
N SER A 493 25.35 17.02 -22.18
CA SER A 493 25.48 15.82 -22.99
C SER A 493 26.11 14.68 -22.17
N PRO A 494 25.97 13.40 -22.59
CA PRO A 494 26.56 12.27 -21.88
C PRO A 494 28.07 12.35 -21.71
N ASP A 495 28.76 13.03 -22.63
CA ASP A 495 30.21 13.22 -22.62
C ASP A 495 30.66 14.34 -21.65
N ASP A 496 29.74 15.13 -21.10
CA ASP A 496 30.07 16.19 -20.16
C ASP A 496 30.38 15.61 -18.77
N ALA A 497 31.50 16.01 -18.18
CA ALA A 497 31.90 15.54 -16.85
C ALA A 497 30.85 15.86 -15.77
N GLU A 498 30.13 16.98 -15.91
CA GLU A 498 29.03 17.34 -15.01
C GLU A 498 27.84 16.37 -15.14
N PHE A 499 27.57 15.84 -16.34
CA PHE A 499 26.53 14.84 -16.54
C PHE A 499 26.89 13.52 -15.85
N GLU A 500 28.12 13.03 -16.04
CA GLU A 500 28.60 11.78 -15.40
C GLU A 500 28.62 11.88 -13.87
N GLU A 501 28.88 13.06 -13.30
CA GLU A 501 28.84 13.28 -11.85
C GLU A 501 27.40 13.26 -11.30
N ARG A 502 26.47 13.88 -12.03
CA ARG A 502 25.08 14.07 -11.56
C ARG A 502 24.17 12.89 -11.89
N PHE A 503 24.39 12.21 -13.00
CA PHE A 503 23.45 11.23 -13.54
C PHE A 503 24.17 9.93 -13.93
N SER A 504 23.55 8.81 -13.56
CA SER A 504 24.04 7.46 -13.91
C SER A 504 23.33 6.84 -15.11
N VAL A 505 22.29 7.50 -15.62
CA VAL A 505 21.41 7.04 -16.69
C VAL A 505 20.91 8.23 -17.52
N GLY A 506 20.56 7.98 -18.77
CA GLY A 506 20.02 8.98 -19.70
C GLY A 506 21.01 9.39 -20.78
N ASP A 507 20.48 9.97 -21.84
CA ASP A 507 21.21 10.37 -23.05
C ASP A 507 21.49 11.89 -23.08
N GLY A 508 21.15 12.60 -22.01
CA GLY A 508 21.40 14.04 -21.85
C GLY A 508 20.45 14.68 -20.84
N PHE A 509 20.78 15.89 -20.40
CA PHE A 509 20.00 16.66 -19.42
C PHE A 509 19.67 18.05 -19.96
N LEU A 510 18.43 18.49 -19.76
CA LEU A 510 17.97 19.85 -20.02
C LEU A 510 17.33 20.39 -18.74
N GLY A 511 18.01 21.33 -18.07
CA GLY A 511 17.55 21.98 -16.85
C GLY A 511 17.38 23.48 -16.99
N ALA A 512 16.58 24.10 -16.11
CA ALA A 512 16.43 25.54 -16.03
C ALA A 512 17.04 26.04 -14.72
N LYS A 513 18.03 26.93 -14.81
CA LYS A 513 18.63 27.56 -13.64
C LYS A 513 17.74 28.68 -13.12
N ILE A 514 17.31 28.56 -11.87
CA ILE A 514 16.37 29.46 -11.21
C ILE A 514 17.01 30.00 -9.95
N ASP A 515 17.17 31.31 -9.89
CA ASP A 515 17.64 32.00 -8.69
C ASP A 515 16.46 32.37 -7.80
N ILE A 516 16.61 32.10 -6.50
CA ILE A 516 15.58 32.28 -5.48
C ILE A 516 15.97 33.42 -4.56
N TYR A 517 15.06 34.37 -4.36
CA TYR A 517 15.21 35.51 -3.49
C TYR A 517 14.08 35.57 -2.45
N ASP A 518 14.34 36.17 -1.30
CA ASP A 518 13.30 36.48 -0.31
C ASP A 518 12.41 37.66 -0.75
N GLU A 519 11.33 37.93 -0.01
CA GLU A 519 10.46 39.09 -0.27
C GLU A 519 11.19 40.43 -0.14
N GLN A 520 12.31 40.47 0.58
CA GLN A 520 13.15 41.65 0.77
C GLN A 520 14.20 41.82 -0.34
N GLY A 521 14.29 40.88 -1.29
CA GLY A 521 15.22 40.89 -2.41
C GLY A 521 16.62 40.33 -2.11
N ASN A 522 16.83 39.66 -0.97
CA ASN A 522 18.10 38.98 -0.69
C ASN A 522 18.15 37.63 -1.40
N PHE A 523 19.29 37.33 -2.01
CA PHE A 523 19.54 36.04 -2.63
C PHE A 523 19.58 34.92 -1.57
N LEU A 524 18.81 33.87 -1.80
CA LEU A 524 18.71 32.71 -0.91
C LEU A 524 19.54 31.54 -1.46
N ASP A 525 19.23 31.09 -2.67
CA ASP A 525 19.85 29.92 -3.30
C ASP A 525 19.56 29.88 -4.82
N SER A 526 20.19 28.95 -5.54
CA SER A 526 19.92 28.68 -6.96
C SER A 526 19.61 27.20 -7.15
N VAL A 527 18.55 26.89 -7.90
CA VAL A 527 18.09 25.52 -8.20
C VAL A 527 18.10 25.28 -9.71
N ASN A 528 18.30 24.02 -10.11
CA ASN A 528 18.38 23.59 -11.50
C ASN A 528 17.48 22.36 -11.77
N PRO A 529 16.15 22.49 -11.64
CA PRO A 529 15.20 21.45 -12.05
C PRO A 529 15.24 21.24 -13.55
N GLY A 530 14.93 20.02 -14.00
CA GLY A 530 15.11 19.70 -15.41
C GLY A 530 14.44 18.43 -15.88
N MET A 531 14.95 17.91 -16.99
CA MET A 531 14.58 16.61 -17.54
C MET A 531 15.79 15.85 -18.08
N LEU A 532 15.81 14.55 -17.84
CA LEU A 532 16.67 13.57 -18.49
C LEU A 532 16.03 13.07 -19.78
N ARG A 533 16.85 12.97 -20.82
CA ARG A 533 16.50 12.45 -22.14
C ARG A 533 16.83 10.97 -22.26
N PHE A 534 16.11 10.27 -23.11
CA PHE A 534 16.24 8.83 -23.35
C PHE A 534 16.05 8.49 -24.83
N ASP A 535 16.73 9.26 -25.68
CA ASP A 535 16.60 9.25 -27.14
C ASP A 535 16.94 7.88 -27.76
N GLY A 536 17.88 7.13 -27.17
CA GLY A 536 18.31 5.82 -27.68
C GLY A 536 17.40 4.66 -27.34
N SER A 537 16.48 4.82 -26.38
CA SER A 537 15.67 3.73 -25.83
C SER A 537 14.17 3.81 -26.15
N ASN A 538 13.77 4.77 -27.01
CA ASN A 538 12.37 5.05 -27.34
C ASN A 538 11.51 5.25 -26.06
N SER A 539 12.13 5.79 -25.01
CA SER A 539 11.51 6.04 -23.70
C SER A 539 11.19 7.52 -23.56
N PHE A 540 10.17 7.84 -22.75
CA PHE A 540 9.81 9.21 -22.45
C PHE A 540 10.91 9.93 -21.65
N PRO A 541 11.08 11.24 -21.87
CA PRO A 541 11.91 12.07 -21.00
C PRO A 541 11.38 12.05 -19.57
N ARG A 542 12.28 12.04 -18.59
CA ARG A 542 11.95 11.99 -17.16
C ARG A 542 12.29 13.31 -16.53
N SER A 543 11.41 13.88 -15.72
CA SER A 543 11.76 15.11 -15.03
C SER A 543 12.56 14.83 -13.77
N GLU A 544 13.60 15.65 -13.62
CA GLU A 544 14.47 15.74 -12.47
C GLU A 544 14.04 16.92 -11.60
N VAL A 545 14.04 16.65 -10.31
CA VAL A 545 13.54 17.55 -9.28
C VAL A 545 14.72 18.23 -8.62
N ASP A 546 14.58 19.54 -8.36
CA ASP A 546 15.49 20.25 -7.47
C ASP A 546 14.72 20.95 -6.35
N ARG A 547 15.39 21.26 -5.24
CA ARG A 547 14.75 21.80 -4.04
C ARG A 547 15.57 22.87 -3.35
N TYR A 548 14.86 23.82 -2.77
CA TYR A 548 15.36 24.79 -1.81
C TYR A 548 14.95 24.38 -0.39
N THR A 549 15.88 24.37 0.55
CA THR A 549 15.60 23.96 1.94
C THR A 549 15.55 25.18 2.87
N SER A 550 14.42 25.39 3.53
CA SER A 550 14.22 26.44 4.54
C SER A 550 14.07 25.86 5.95
N LEU A 551 13.97 26.70 6.97
CA LEU A 551 13.66 26.25 8.34
C LEU A 551 12.25 25.68 8.49
N SER A 552 11.31 26.15 7.67
CA SER A 552 9.90 25.74 7.73
C SER A 552 9.59 24.45 6.96
N GLY A 553 10.42 24.13 5.98
CA GLY A 553 10.27 22.98 5.09
C GLY A 553 11.05 23.14 3.79
N ASP A 554 10.80 22.23 2.85
CA ASP A 554 11.46 22.20 1.55
C ASP A 554 10.50 22.81 0.51
N THR A 555 11.02 23.67 -0.37
CA THR A 555 10.30 24.10 -1.58
C THR A 555 10.87 23.34 -2.76
N VAL A 556 10.00 22.67 -3.52
CA VAL A 556 10.41 21.75 -4.58
C VAL A 556 10.01 22.33 -5.93
N PHE A 557 10.92 22.28 -6.90
CA PHE A 557 10.76 22.82 -8.25
C PHE A 557 10.84 21.69 -9.26
N ILE A 558 9.85 21.60 -10.14
CA ILE A 558 9.77 20.48 -11.08
C ILE A 558 9.16 20.89 -12.41
N PHE A 559 9.53 20.17 -13.47
CA PHE A 559 8.80 20.17 -14.74
C PHE A 559 7.66 19.16 -14.66
N ASP A 560 6.42 19.63 -14.78
CA ASP A 560 5.28 18.72 -14.90
C ASP A 560 5.39 17.83 -16.15
N TRP A 561 4.64 16.73 -16.19
CA TRP A 561 4.65 15.79 -17.31
C TRP A 561 4.46 16.45 -18.68
N SER A 562 3.54 17.41 -18.77
CA SER A 562 3.25 18.08 -20.04
C SER A 562 4.37 19.03 -20.46
N GLN A 563 5.06 19.65 -19.49
CA GLN A 563 6.26 20.45 -19.73
C GLN A 563 7.43 19.57 -20.17
N THR A 564 7.65 18.43 -19.49
CA THR A 564 8.69 17.47 -19.85
C THR A 564 8.48 16.90 -21.25
N GLN A 565 7.24 16.58 -21.63
CA GLN A 565 6.92 16.14 -22.99
C GLN A 565 7.10 17.26 -24.01
N ALA A 566 6.64 18.49 -23.72
CA ALA A 566 6.78 19.62 -24.62
C ALA A 566 8.25 19.94 -24.90
N LEU A 567 9.08 19.96 -23.85
CA LEU A 567 10.53 20.17 -23.95
C LEU A 567 11.22 18.99 -24.64
N GLY A 568 10.83 17.74 -24.37
CA GLY A 568 11.35 16.57 -25.07
C GLY A 568 11.11 16.63 -26.57
N ASN A 569 9.87 16.89 -27.00
CA ASN A 569 9.50 17.04 -28.40
C ASN A 569 10.23 18.22 -29.07
N ALA A 570 10.41 19.32 -28.33
CA ALA A 570 11.12 20.49 -28.83
C ALA A 570 12.63 20.28 -28.91
N SER A 571 13.22 19.50 -27.99
CA SER A 571 14.66 19.21 -27.93
C SER A 571 15.16 18.39 -29.12
N GLY A 572 14.29 17.55 -29.73
CA GLY A 572 14.58 16.86 -30.99
C GLY A 572 14.63 17.78 -32.22
N ILE A 573 14.21 19.04 -32.08
CA ILE A 573 14.20 20.09 -33.12
C ILE A 573 15.22 21.21 -32.79
N MET A 574 15.76 21.25 -31.57
CA MET A 574 16.75 22.24 -31.16
C MET A 574 18.14 21.85 -31.68
N ASP A 575 18.82 22.82 -32.29
CA ASP A 575 20.17 22.66 -32.84
C ASP A 575 21.20 22.72 -31.71
N ILE A 576 21.36 21.58 -31.01
CA ILE A 576 22.17 21.43 -29.79
C ILE A 576 23.67 21.71 -30.05
N GLU A 577 24.14 21.64 -31.30
CA GLU A 577 25.51 22.03 -31.67
C GLU A 577 25.80 23.53 -31.43
N SER A 578 24.76 24.37 -31.32
CA SER A 578 24.92 25.81 -31.06
C SER A 578 24.87 26.21 -29.57
N GLY A 579 24.42 25.30 -28.69
CA GLY A 579 24.25 25.58 -27.25
C GLY A 579 23.14 26.59 -26.91
N GLU A 580 22.42 27.15 -27.88
CA GLU A 580 21.35 28.12 -27.66
C GLU A 580 19.97 27.46 -27.66
N VAL A 581 19.36 27.34 -26.48
CA VAL A 581 17.95 26.99 -26.35
C VAL A 581 17.13 28.26 -26.63
N GLY A 582 16.51 28.33 -27.81
CA GLY A 582 15.66 29.47 -28.23
C GLY A 582 14.35 29.67 -27.44
N LEU A 583 14.26 29.14 -26.23
CA LEU A 583 13.12 29.30 -25.33
C LEU A 583 13.43 30.37 -24.29
N ASP A 584 12.68 31.47 -24.33
CA ASP A 584 12.74 32.57 -23.37
C ASP A 584 11.90 32.33 -22.11
N ARG A 585 11.18 31.20 -22.05
CA ARG A 585 10.25 30.88 -20.96
C ARG A 585 10.39 29.45 -20.49
N VAL A 586 10.16 29.26 -19.19
CA VAL A 586 10.03 27.95 -18.56
C VAL A 586 8.76 27.93 -17.71
N ARG A 587 8.00 26.84 -17.80
CA ARG A 587 6.91 26.55 -16.85
C ARG A 587 7.41 25.58 -15.80
N LEU A 588 7.19 25.93 -14.55
CA LEU A 588 7.58 25.17 -13.36
C LEU A 588 6.33 24.88 -12.54
N THR A 589 6.31 23.72 -11.91
CA THR A 589 5.43 23.49 -10.77
C THR A 589 6.24 23.61 -9.51
N VAL A 590 5.82 24.47 -8.60
CA VAL A 590 6.52 24.78 -7.36
C VAL A 590 5.63 24.37 -6.19
N TYR A 591 6.14 23.51 -5.32
CA TYR A 591 5.40 23.05 -4.13
C TYR A 591 6.13 23.45 -2.86
N HIS A 592 5.43 24.13 -1.96
CA HIS A 592 5.95 24.42 -0.62
C HIS A 592 5.58 23.32 0.38
N LEU A 593 6.53 22.43 0.68
CA LEU A 593 6.35 21.29 1.58
C LEU A 593 6.65 21.67 3.03
N SER A 594 5.77 22.46 3.64
CA SER A 594 5.84 22.79 5.07
C SER A 594 5.92 21.51 5.91
N GLY A 595 6.83 21.45 6.90
CA GLY A 595 6.95 20.26 7.76
C GLY A 595 7.71 19.07 7.18
N SER A 596 8.38 19.20 6.03
CA SER A 596 9.30 18.18 5.46
C SER A 596 10.32 17.66 6.49
N HIS A 597 10.82 18.54 7.36
CA HIS A 597 11.76 18.18 8.43
C HIS A 597 11.18 17.18 9.43
N LEU A 598 9.88 17.22 9.71
CA LEU A 598 9.23 16.23 10.59
C LEU A 598 9.17 14.85 9.93
N VAL A 599 8.97 14.82 8.60
CA VAL A 599 9.02 13.59 7.81
C VAL A 599 10.42 12.97 7.88
N TRP A 600 11.46 13.76 7.62
CA TRP A 600 12.85 13.30 7.67
C TRP A 600 13.30 12.91 9.09
N ALA A 601 12.94 13.69 10.11
CA ALA A 601 13.23 13.37 11.49
C ALA A 601 12.54 12.07 11.92
N GLY A 602 11.27 11.89 11.54
CA GLY A 602 10.52 10.65 11.77
C GLY A 602 11.19 9.44 11.13
N TRP A 603 11.59 9.55 9.86
CA TRP A 603 12.36 8.51 9.15
C TRP A 603 13.67 8.18 9.84
N LEU A 604 14.46 9.18 10.20
CA LEU A 604 15.74 8.99 10.90
C LEU A 604 15.54 8.24 12.22
N ILE A 605 14.53 8.62 13.02
CA ILE A 605 14.20 7.94 14.28
C ILE A 605 13.81 6.48 14.03
N ILE A 606 12.99 6.20 13.00
CA ILE A 606 12.60 4.83 12.65
C ILE A 606 13.84 4.00 12.28
N VAL A 607 14.69 4.51 11.38
CA VAL A 607 15.89 3.81 10.90
C VAL A 607 16.89 3.55 12.04
N LEU A 608 17.17 4.56 12.88
CA LEU A 608 18.07 4.38 14.02
C LEU A 608 17.51 3.39 15.04
N SER A 609 16.19 3.44 15.29
CA SER A 609 15.53 2.52 16.21
C SER A 609 15.55 1.09 15.69
N THR A 610 15.28 0.86 14.41
CA THR A 610 15.31 -0.48 13.80
C THR A 610 16.73 -1.03 13.74
N LEU A 611 17.73 -0.19 13.42
CA LEU A 611 19.15 -0.56 13.52
C LEU A 611 19.53 -0.94 14.96
N GLY A 612 19.06 -0.20 15.95
CA GLY A 612 19.22 -0.56 17.37
C GLY A 612 18.58 -1.91 17.72
N ILE A 613 17.39 -2.21 17.18
CA ILE A 613 16.71 -3.50 17.39
C ILE A 613 17.53 -4.63 16.75
N ALA A 614 18.08 -4.41 15.56
CA ALA A 614 18.93 -5.38 14.87
C ALA A 614 20.19 -5.68 15.69
N THR A 615 20.95 -4.65 16.09
CA THR A 615 22.20 -4.80 16.85
C THR A 615 21.99 -5.50 18.20
N THR A 616 20.91 -5.19 18.91
CA THR A 616 20.55 -5.84 20.18
C THR A 616 20.01 -7.26 20.01
N SER A 617 19.60 -7.66 18.80
CA SER A 617 19.13 -9.01 18.50
C SER A 617 20.27 -9.99 18.20
N PHE A 618 21.45 -9.52 17.78
CA PHE A 618 22.63 -10.37 17.55
C PHE A 618 23.32 -10.85 18.83
N GLN A 619 23.01 -10.25 19.99
CA GLN A 619 23.54 -10.68 21.27
C GLN A 619 22.83 -11.97 21.72
N ARG A 620 23.43 -13.14 21.42
CA ARG A 620 22.95 -14.45 21.89
C ARG A 620 22.73 -14.44 23.40
N PRO A 621 21.64 -15.05 23.91
CA PRO A 621 21.58 -15.40 25.32
C PRO A 621 22.72 -16.40 25.63
N SER A 622 23.52 -16.08 26.63
CA SER A 622 24.66 -16.87 27.13
C SER A 622 24.24 -18.14 27.90
N LYS A 623 23.28 -18.90 27.38
CA LYS A 623 22.97 -20.24 27.90
C LYS A 623 23.09 -21.29 26.81
N PRO A 624 23.96 -22.30 26.96
CA PRO A 624 23.92 -23.46 26.08
C PRO A 624 22.57 -24.17 26.28
N ILE A 625 21.92 -24.49 25.18
CA ILE A 625 20.77 -25.37 25.17
C ILE A 625 21.29 -26.74 25.63
N SER A 626 20.89 -27.18 26.82
CA SER A 626 21.03 -28.58 27.22
C SER A 626 20.13 -29.40 26.28
N PRO A 627 20.64 -30.45 25.61
CA PRO A 627 19.80 -31.33 24.83
C PRO A 627 18.88 -32.10 25.79
N ILE A 628 17.57 -31.98 25.60
CA ILE A 628 16.56 -32.91 26.11
C ILE A 628 15.84 -33.46 24.91
#